data_AF-A0A377M5W1-F1
#
_entry.id   AF-A0A377M5W1-F1
#
_cell.length_a   1.000
_cell.length_b   1.000
_cell.length_c   1.000
_cell.angle_alpha   90.00
_cell.angle_beta   90.00
_cell.angle_gamma   90.00
#
_symmetry.space_group_name_H-M   'P 1'
#
loop_
_entity.id
_entity.type
_entity.pdbx_description
1 polymer ?
#
loop_
_entity_poly.entity_id
_entity_poly.type
_entity_poly.pdbx_seq_one_letter_code
_entity_poly.pdbx_strand_id
1 'polypeptide(L)' 'MKSSTENLIRDVHDEVIRWRRHIHANPDLSFQEKPTADFISRELANLPELTISRPLENSVVAVLQGEKPGPMWGTAC' A
#
# COMPACT_ATOMS: atom_id res chain seq x y z
N MET A 1 -5.99 -18.41 17.34
CA MET A 1 -5.94 -17.82 15.98
C MET A 1 -5.44 -16.36 15.94
N LYS A 2 -5.09 -15.70 17.08
CA LYS A 2 -4.54 -14.33 17.08
C LYS A 2 -3.02 -14.25 16.85
N SER A 3 -2.28 -15.24 17.35
CA SER A 3 -0.80 -15.27 17.34
C SER A 3 -0.17 -15.22 15.94
N SER A 4 -0.75 -15.85 14.92
CA SER A 4 -0.16 -15.88 13.57
C SER A 4 -0.17 -14.50 12.91
N THR A 5 -1.24 -13.73 13.08
CA THR A 5 -1.34 -12.36 12.56
C THR A 5 -0.41 -11.40 13.30
N GLU A 6 -0.26 -11.55 14.61
CA GLU A 6 0.68 -10.76 15.42
C GLU A 6 2.13 -10.94 14.94
N ASN A 7 2.52 -12.16 14.58
CA ASN A 7 3.84 -12.43 14.01
C ASN A 7 4.00 -11.77 12.65
N LEU A 8 3.03 -11.90 11.74
CA LEU A 8 3.05 -11.24 10.43
C LEU A 8 3.16 -9.71 10.55
N ILE A 9 2.42 -9.10 11.49
CA ILE A 9 2.50 -7.66 11.78
C ILE A 9 3.90 -7.28 12.27
N ARG A 10 4.49 -8.12 13.13
CA ARG A 10 5.84 -7.88 13.66
C ARG A 10 6.90 -7.95 12.56
N ASP A 11 6.75 -8.86 11.61
CA ASP A 11 7.70 -9.03 10.51
C ASP A 11 7.72 -7.83 9.56
N VAL A 12 6.58 -7.17 9.35
CA VAL A 12 6.46 -5.97 8.47
C VAL A 12 6.67 -4.65 9.21
N HIS A 13 6.79 -4.66 10.55
CA HIS A 13 6.79 -3.46 11.39
C HIS A 13 7.87 -2.44 10.99
N ASP A 14 9.09 -2.92 10.75
CA ASP A 14 10.22 -2.04 10.39
C ASP A 14 10.04 -1.42 9.01
N GLU A 15 9.36 -2.12 8.09
CA GLU A 15 9.01 -1.60 6.77
C GLU A 15 7.96 -0.49 6.87
N VAL A 16 6.94 -0.68 7.70
CA VAL A 16 5.93 0.34 7.96
C VAL A 16 6.56 1.60 8.55
N ILE A 17 7.52 1.45 9.47
CA ILE A 17 8.28 2.60 10.01
C ILE A 17 9.09 3.28 8.90
N ARG A 18 9.74 2.51 8.02
CA ARG A 18 10.51 3.03 6.87
C ARG A 18 9.61 3.86 5.96
N TRP A 19 8.44 3.34 5.57
CA TRP A 19 7.46 4.05 4.75
C TRP A 19 6.97 5.33 5.42
N ARG A 20 6.59 5.25 6.71
CA ARG A 20 6.14 6.42 7.48
C ARG A 20 7.18 7.53 7.49
N ARG A 21 8.45 7.19 7.72
CA ARG A 21 9.57 8.16 7.73
C ARG A 21 9.79 8.78 6.36
N HIS A 22 9.71 7.98 5.29
CA HIS A 22 9.86 8.48 3.93
C HIS A 22 8.78 9.52 3.59
N ILE A 23 7.51 9.19 3.85
CA ILE A 23 6.38 10.07 3.55
C ILE A 23 6.44 11.33 4.44
N HIS A 24 6.76 11.20 5.73
CA HIS A 24 6.92 12.37 6.61
C HIS A 24 8.07 13.30 6.19
N ALA A 25 9.14 12.76 5.62
CA ALA A 25 10.28 13.55 5.16
C ALA A 25 10.02 14.26 3.82
N ASN A 26 9.02 13.80 3.05
CA ASN A 26 8.66 14.33 1.74
C ASN A 26 7.15 14.67 1.70
N PRO A 27 6.70 15.69 2.46
CA PRO A 27 5.30 16.07 2.45
C PRO A 27 4.91 16.70 1.10
N ASP A 28 3.83 16.23 0.51
CA ASP A 28 3.25 16.80 -0.71
C ASP A 28 2.08 17.74 -0.40
N LEU A 29 1.83 18.70 -1.30
CA LEU A 29 0.64 19.55 -1.25
C LEU A 29 -0.58 18.81 -1.79
N SER A 30 -1.76 19.22 -1.34
CA SER A 30 -3.02 18.72 -1.89
C SER A 30 -3.06 18.90 -3.41
N PHE A 31 -3.47 17.84 -4.11
CA PHE A 31 -3.51 17.73 -5.58
C PHE A 31 -2.14 17.68 -6.28
N GLN A 32 -1.04 17.58 -5.53
CA GLN A 32 0.32 17.47 -6.06
C GLN A 32 1.07 16.24 -5.53
N GLU A 33 0.34 15.24 -5.05
CA GLU A 33 0.87 14.03 -4.38
C GLU A 33 1.48 13.00 -5.35
N LYS A 34 1.86 13.43 -6.56
CA LYS A 34 2.49 12.58 -7.57
C LYS A 34 3.76 11.90 -7.04
N PRO A 35 4.67 12.58 -6.32
CA PRO A 35 5.86 11.93 -5.75
C PRO A 35 5.49 10.82 -4.75
N THR A 36 4.55 11.08 -3.84
CA THR A 36 4.06 10.07 -2.90
C THR A 36 3.36 8.90 -3.63
N ALA A 37 2.54 9.17 -4.63
CA ALA A 37 1.88 8.13 -5.43
C ALA A 37 2.90 7.25 -6.19
N ASP A 38 3.98 7.85 -6.72
CA ASP A 38 5.09 7.13 -7.36
C ASP A 38 5.87 6.27 -6.36
N PHE A 39 6.06 6.75 -5.14
CA PHE A 39 6.66 5.96 -4.06
C PHE A 39 5.79 4.75 -3.70
N ILE A 40 4.49 4.96 -3.41
CA ILE A 40 3.57 3.89 -3.03
C ILE A 40 3.45 2.85 -4.15
N SER A 41 3.31 3.29 -5.40
CA SER A 41 3.23 2.39 -6.55
C SER A 41 4.47 1.53 -6.70
N ARG A 42 5.66 2.04 -6.39
CA ARG A 42 6.92 1.28 -6.44
C ARG A 42 7.03 0.28 -5.29
N GLU A 43 6.70 0.67 -4.07
CA GLU A 43 6.73 -0.24 -2.92
C GLU A 43 5.75 -1.40 -3.11
N LEU A 44 4.53 -1.12 -3.59
CA LEU A 44 3.51 -2.14 -3.86
C LEU A 44 3.86 -3.05 -5.05
N ALA A 45 4.58 -2.55 -6.05
CA ALA A 45 4.98 -3.36 -7.22
C ALA A 45 5.90 -4.53 -6.86
N ASN A 46 6.52 -4.51 -5.67
CA ASN A 46 7.31 -5.63 -5.17
C ASN A 46 6.47 -6.81 -4.68
N LEU A 47 5.14 -6.64 -4.57
CA LEU A 47 4.21 -7.67 -4.13
C LEU A 47 3.54 -8.33 -5.36
N PRO A 48 3.93 -9.56 -5.74
CA PRO A 48 3.50 -10.17 -7.00
C PRO A 48 2.00 -10.49 -7.07
N GLU A 49 1.32 -10.60 -5.92
CA GLU A 49 -0.11 -10.91 -5.84
C GLU A 49 -1.02 -9.68 -6.06
N LEU A 50 -0.44 -8.48 -6.12
CA LEU A 50 -1.20 -7.24 -6.28
C LEU A 50 -1.30 -6.83 -7.76
N THR A 51 -2.52 -6.54 -8.19
CA THR A 51 -2.76 -5.81 -9.44
C THR A 51 -2.83 -4.33 -9.12
N ILE A 52 -1.87 -3.56 -9.65
CA ILE A 52 -1.76 -2.12 -9.40
C ILE A 52 -2.27 -1.35 -10.62
N SER A 53 -3.08 -0.33 -10.37
CA SER A 53 -3.54 0.61 -11.39
C SER A 53 -3.39 2.06 -10.92
N ARG A 54 -3.19 2.96 -11.88
CA ARG A 54 -3.02 4.41 -11.69
C ARG A 54 -4.11 5.16 -12.47
N PRO A 55 -5.35 5.27 -11.95
CA PRO A 55 -6.42 5.99 -12.66
C PRO A 55 -6.13 7.47 -12.84
N LEU A 56 -5.41 8.08 -11.88
CA LEU A 56 -4.92 9.46 -11.92
C LEU A 56 -3.42 9.48 -11.60
N GLU A 57 -2.76 10.58 -11.91
CA GLU A 57 -1.32 10.72 -11.66
C GLU A 57 -0.97 10.67 -10.16
N ASN A 58 -1.87 11.14 -9.29
CA ASN A 58 -1.71 11.20 -7.84
C ASN A 58 -2.51 10.11 -7.10
N SER A 59 -3.06 9.11 -7.79
CA SER A 59 -3.82 8.02 -7.17
C SER A 59 -3.22 6.66 -7.48
N VAL A 60 -3.32 5.75 -6.51
CA VAL A 60 -2.89 4.35 -6.65
C VAL A 60 -4.01 3.46 -6.16
N VAL A 61 -4.39 2.47 -6.96
CA VAL A 61 -5.34 1.41 -6.58
C VAL A 61 -4.63 0.08 -6.68
N ALA A 62 -4.55 -0.64 -5.56
CA ALA A 62 -4.01 -1.99 -5.52
C ALA A 62 -5.13 -2.99 -5.18
N VAL A 63 -5.23 -4.03 -5.99
CA VAL A 63 -6.25 -5.08 -5.84
C VAL A 63 -5.55 -6.40 -5.56
N LEU A 64 -5.88 -7.01 -4.42
CA LEU A 64 -5.53 -8.39 -4.09
C LEU A 64 -6.73 -9.28 -4.42
N GLN A 65 -6.61 -10.12 -5.46
CA GLN A 65 -7.69 -11.00 -5.89
C GLN A 65 -7.56 -12.36 -5.20
N GLY A 66 -8.58 -12.75 -4.42
CA GLY A 66 -8.68 -14.09 -3.86
C GLY A 66 -9.09 -15.14 -4.91
N GLU A 67 -8.76 -16.40 -4.66
CA GLU A 67 -9.01 -17.52 -5.59
C GLU A 67 -10.49 -17.87 -5.79
N LYS A 68 -11.36 -17.47 -4.85
CA LYS A 68 -12.78 -17.81 -4.86
C LYS A 68 -13.65 -16.58 -5.12
N PRO A 69 -14.79 -16.73 -5.82
CA PRO A 69 -15.75 -15.65 -5.95
C PRO A 69 -16.31 -15.28 -4.57
N GLY A 70 -16.45 -13.98 -4.31
CA GLY A 70 -16.90 -13.48 -3.01
C GLY A 70 -17.02 -11.95 -2.98
N PRO A 71 -17.46 -11.39 -1.83
CA PRO A 71 -17.56 -9.95 -1.65
C PRO A 71 -16.18 -9.29 -1.65
N MET A 72 -16.10 -8.11 -2.27
CA MET A 72 -14.91 -7.27 -2.28
C MET A 72 -14.93 -6.31 -1.09
N TRP A 73 -13.79 -6.19 -0.40
CA TRP A 73 -13.59 -5.25 0.69
C TRP A 73 -12.57 -4.20 0.27
N GLY A 74 -12.87 -2.92 0.53
CA GLY A 74 -12.00 -1.81 0.23
C GLY A 74 -11.56 -1.08 1.50
N THR A 75 -10.27 -0.78 1.60
CA THR A 75 -9.69 0.07 2.65
C THR A 75 -8.94 1.21 1.97
N ALA A 76 -9.28 2.45 2.33
CA ALA A 76 -8.56 3.63 1.86
C ALA A 76 -7.56 4.11 2.92
N CYS A 77 -6.45 4.67 2.47
CA CYS A 77 -5.43 5.31 3.30
C CYS A 77 -5.09 6.67 2.70
#